data_AF-A0A6G0VX05-F1
#
_entry.id   AF-A0A6G0VX05-F1
#
_cell.length_a   1.000
_cell.length_b   1.000
_cell.length_c   1.000
_cell.angle_alpha   90.00
_cell.angle_beta   90.00
_cell.angle_gamma   90.00
#
_symmetry.space_group_name_H-M   'P 1'
#
loop_
_entity.id
_entity.type
_entity.pdbx_description
1 polymer ?
#
loop_
_entity_poly.entity_id
_entity_poly.type
_entity_poly.pdbx_seq_one_letter_code
_entity_poly.pdbx_strand_id
1 'polypeptide(L)'
;MICDRNERTSNCTRGRGSLIAVKKELRPTLITTPYDTCEHVFVRLTLPSEFSVFLRGVYLPPSANHFVYESHVEALDVVWRSNNYDLDNALGVGSVDQTADFLQETLLDCIREHVPRRSFRNSTFPKWVSSNLKNLLFKKKHSHKLYKALGGQNRYLIFSRLRAQCKFESKRLYKNYLLNMQERLRVDPKSFWEFVRSKRGVSTIPDEVFLGESKASSDQVASLFASHFSSVYGDPLFTSNALSDEFTN
;
A
#
# COMPACT_ATOMS: atom_id res chain seq x y z
N MET A 1 12.09 -1.66 -26.72
CA MET A 1 11.02 -1.03 -27.51
C MET A 1 9.96 -0.54 -26.54
N ILE A 2 9.51 0.71 -26.72
CA ILE A 2 8.36 1.24 -26.00
C ILE A 2 7.20 1.12 -27.00
N CYS A 3 6.20 0.32 -26.66
CA CYS A 3 4.97 0.21 -27.42
C CYS A 3 3.93 1.07 -26.73
N ASP A 4 3.67 2.23 -27.32
CA ASP A 4 2.72 3.21 -26.82
C ASP A 4 1.34 3.02 -27.47
N ARG A 5 0.33 3.67 -26.88
CA ARG A 5 -1.08 3.63 -27.30
C ARG A 5 -1.29 3.94 -28.78
N ASN A 6 -2.37 3.40 -29.34
CA ASN A 6 -2.87 3.80 -30.65
C ASN A 6 -3.34 5.26 -30.60
N GLU A 7 -2.78 6.14 -31.44
CA GLU A 7 -3.12 7.57 -31.47
C GLU A 7 -4.60 7.82 -31.78
N ARG A 8 -5.28 6.88 -32.45
CA ARG A 8 -6.69 7.00 -32.85
C ARG A 8 -7.68 6.88 -31.68
N THR A 9 -7.29 6.27 -30.56
CA THR A 9 -8.19 5.95 -29.44
C THR A 9 -7.99 6.83 -28.22
N SER A 10 -7.02 7.74 -28.28
CA SER A 10 -6.55 8.52 -27.15
C SER A 10 -7.31 9.85 -27.00
N ASN A 11 -8.35 9.86 -26.17
CA ASN A 11 -9.08 11.09 -25.83
C ASN A 11 -8.43 11.92 -24.70
N CYS A 12 -7.28 11.50 -24.15
CA CYS A 12 -6.72 12.09 -22.93
C CYS A 12 -5.29 12.63 -23.11
N THR A 13 -5.10 13.91 -22.78
CA THR A 13 -3.81 14.61 -22.91
C THR A 13 -2.81 14.25 -21.80
N ARG A 14 -3.24 13.78 -20.62
CA ARG A 14 -2.35 13.30 -19.52
C ARG A 14 -3.03 12.28 -18.59
N GLY A 15 -2.25 11.29 -18.14
CA GLY A 15 -2.47 10.56 -16.88
C GLY A 15 -3.21 9.22 -16.94
N ARG A 16 -3.58 8.71 -18.13
CA ARG A 16 -4.29 7.43 -18.31
C ARG A 16 -3.81 6.73 -19.58
N GLY A 17 -3.83 5.39 -19.58
CA GLY A 17 -3.47 4.55 -20.74
C GLY A 17 -2.64 3.31 -20.42
N SER A 18 -2.46 2.44 -21.42
CA SER A 18 -1.66 1.21 -21.33
C SER A 18 -0.34 1.33 -22.08
N LEU A 19 0.75 0.88 -21.44
CA LEU A 19 2.09 0.88 -22.02
C LEU A 19 2.74 -0.50 -21.81
N ILE A 20 3.42 -1.00 -22.83
CA ILE A 20 4.32 -2.16 -22.70
C ILE A 20 5.75 -1.72 -23.02
N ALA A 21 6.66 -1.88 -22.05
CA ALA A 21 8.08 -1.63 -22.22
C ALA A 21 8.85 -2.94 -22.22
N VAL A 22 9.53 -3.24 -23.33
CA VAL A 22 10.28 -4.49 -23.50
C VAL A 22 11.74 -4.21 -23.81
N LYS A 23 12.65 -4.99 -23.20
CA LYS A 23 14.06 -5.05 -23.58
C LYS A 23 14.22 -5.42 -25.07
N LYS A 24 15.09 -4.71 -25.80
CA LYS A 24 15.24 -4.90 -27.27
C LYS A 24 15.72 -6.30 -27.61
N GLU A 25 16.48 -6.90 -26.70
CA GLU A 25 17.07 -8.23 -26.80
C GLU A 25 16.01 -9.34 -26.90
N LEU A 26 14.77 -9.07 -26.45
CA LEU A 26 13.63 -9.98 -26.52
C LEU A 26 12.85 -9.90 -27.85
N ARG A 27 13.42 -9.19 -28.85
CA ARG A 27 12.86 -9.06 -30.22
C ARG A 27 11.35 -8.78 -30.24
N PRO A 28 10.87 -7.71 -29.57
CA PRO A 28 9.45 -7.43 -29.52
C PRO A 28 8.91 -7.02 -30.90
N THR A 29 7.72 -7.50 -31.23
CA THR A 29 6.96 -7.15 -32.43
C THR A 29 5.60 -6.60 -31.99
N LEU A 30 5.26 -5.37 -32.41
CA LEU A 30 3.95 -4.80 -32.16
C LEU A 30 2.93 -5.47 -33.09
N ILE A 31 1.76 -5.83 -32.56
CA ILE A 31 0.65 -6.36 -33.33
C ILE A 31 -0.44 -5.30 -33.41
N THR A 32 -0.85 -4.97 -34.64
CA THR A 32 -1.91 -4.02 -34.93
C THR A 32 -3.26 -4.73 -34.99
N THR A 33 -4.31 -4.06 -34.53
CA THR A 33 -5.68 -4.55 -34.61
C THR A 33 -6.57 -3.48 -35.25
N PRO A 34 -7.64 -3.89 -35.96
CA PRO A 34 -8.60 -2.94 -36.51
C PRO A 34 -9.51 -2.34 -35.43
N TYR A 35 -9.51 -2.90 -34.22
CA TYR A 35 -10.34 -2.49 -33.11
C TYR A 35 -9.74 -1.29 -32.39
N ASP A 36 -10.51 -0.21 -32.33
CA ASP A 36 -10.10 1.09 -31.77
C ASP A 36 -11.10 1.60 -30.70
N THR A 37 -11.96 0.71 -30.19
CA THR A 37 -12.96 1.00 -29.16
C THR A 37 -12.38 1.19 -27.76
N CYS A 38 -11.16 0.69 -27.52
CA CYS A 38 -10.44 0.85 -26.26
C CYS A 38 -8.93 1.02 -26.46
N GLU A 39 -8.26 1.50 -25.41
CA GLU A 39 -6.80 1.63 -25.39
C GLU A 39 -6.15 0.28 -25.07
N HIS A 40 -5.88 -0.51 -26.10
CA HIS A 40 -5.11 -1.75 -26.01
C HIS A 40 -3.79 -1.73 -26.78
N VAL A 41 -2.83 -2.53 -26.30
CA VAL A 41 -1.52 -2.73 -26.92
C VAL A 41 -1.20 -4.21 -26.88
N PHE A 42 -0.83 -4.75 -28.03
CA PHE A 42 -0.47 -6.16 -28.22
C PHE A 42 0.98 -6.28 -28.70
N VAL A 43 1.79 -7.05 -27.99
CA VAL A 43 3.21 -7.24 -28.32
C VAL A 43 3.54 -8.73 -28.30
N ARG A 44 4.11 -9.23 -29.39
CA ARG A 44 4.70 -10.57 -29.44
C ARG A 44 6.19 -10.48 -29.17
N LEU A 45 6.69 -11.32 -28.29
CA LEU A 45 8.13 -11.55 -28.08
C LEU A 45 8.50 -12.88 -28.70
N THR A 46 9.61 -12.93 -29.41
CA THR A 46 10.17 -14.18 -29.91
C THR A 46 11.41 -14.50 -29.09
N LEU A 47 11.31 -15.55 -28.25
CA LEU A 47 12.42 -16.03 -27.45
C LEU A 47 13.38 -16.87 -28.30
N PRO A 48 14.65 -17.07 -27.85
CA PRO A 48 15.64 -17.86 -28.59
C PRO A 48 15.25 -19.32 -28.85
N SER A 49 14.29 -19.86 -28.10
CA SER A 49 13.79 -21.23 -28.24
C SER A 49 12.68 -21.37 -29.30
N GLU A 50 12.48 -20.36 -30.17
CA GLU A 50 11.32 -20.21 -31.07
C GLU A 50 9.97 -20.11 -30.34
N PHE A 51 9.97 -20.15 -29.01
CA PHE A 51 8.80 -19.89 -28.18
C PHE A 51 8.42 -18.41 -28.30
N SER A 52 7.17 -18.15 -28.64
CA SER A 52 6.64 -16.80 -28.71
C SER A 52 5.75 -16.50 -27.50
N VAL A 53 6.00 -15.36 -26.84
CA VAL A 53 5.21 -14.85 -25.71
C VAL A 53 4.35 -13.71 -26.22
N PHE A 54 3.06 -13.75 -25.91
CA PHE A 54 2.14 -12.67 -26.22
C PHE A 54 1.85 -11.83 -24.97
N LEU A 55 2.16 -10.54 -25.05
CA LEU A 55 1.87 -9.57 -24.00
C LEU A 55 0.74 -8.66 -24.46
N ARG A 56 -0.21 -8.43 -23.56
CA ARG A 56 -1.35 -7.56 -23.80
C ARG A 56 -1.52 -6.59 -22.63
N GLY A 57 -1.67 -5.32 -22.95
CA GLY A 57 -2.10 -4.27 -22.03
C GLY A 57 -3.43 -3.69 -22.52
N VAL A 58 -4.38 -3.48 -21.61
CA VAL A 58 -5.61 -2.74 -21.89
C VAL A 58 -5.85 -1.72 -20.81
N TYR A 59 -6.34 -0.54 -21.19
CA TYR A 59 -6.95 0.39 -20.25
C TYR A 59 -8.46 0.41 -20.49
N LEU A 60 -9.20 -0.04 -19.49
CA LEU A 60 -10.66 0.00 -19.46
C LEU A 60 -11.07 1.13 -18.50
N PRO A 61 -11.70 2.22 -19.01
CA PRO A 61 -12.13 3.32 -18.16
C PRO A 61 -13.13 2.88 -17.09
N PRO A 62 -13.09 3.47 -15.88
CA PRO A 62 -14.19 3.34 -14.93
C PRO A 62 -15.48 3.83 -15.61
N SER A 63 -16.56 3.06 -15.49
CA SER A 63 -17.86 3.32 -16.14
C SER A 63 -17.91 3.09 -17.67
N ALA A 64 -16.95 2.37 -18.25
CA ALA A 64 -17.04 1.94 -19.65
C ALA A 64 -18.29 1.09 -19.90
N ASN A 65 -18.93 1.30 -21.06
CA ASN A 65 -20.08 0.50 -21.49
C ASN A 65 -19.64 -0.96 -21.79
N HIS A 66 -20.55 -1.92 -21.63
CA HIS A 66 -20.30 -3.33 -21.94
C HIS A 66 -19.73 -3.57 -23.35
N PHE A 67 -20.16 -2.78 -24.34
CA PHE A 67 -19.65 -2.85 -25.72
C PHE A 67 -18.12 -2.70 -25.82
N VAL A 68 -17.51 -1.93 -24.91
CA VAL A 68 -16.04 -1.75 -24.86
C VAL A 68 -15.34 -3.06 -24.44
N TYR A 69 -15.98 -3.85 -23.57
CA TYR A 69 -15.45 -5.14 -23.15
C TYR A 69 -15.60 -6.18 -24.26
N GLU A 70 -16.77 -6.26 -24.89
CA GLU A 70 -17.03 -7.18 -26.00
C GLU A 70 -16.06 -6.93 -27.16
N SER A 71 -15.95 -5.67 -27.59
CA SER A 71 -15.05 -5.28 -28.68
C SER A 71 -13.57 -5.57 -28.35
N HIS A 72 -13.18 -5.41 -27.08
CA HIS A 72 -11.84 -5.79 -26.63
C HIS A 72 -11.63 -7.32 -26.72
N VAL A 73 -12.63 -8.12 -26.31
CA VAL A 73 -12.55 -9.59 -26.36
C VAL A 73 -12.48 -10.10 -27.81
N GLU A 74 -13.26 -9.53 -28.72
CA GLU A 74 -13.16 -9.86 -30.15
C GLU A 74 -11.76 -9.52 -30.71
N ALA A 75 -11.19 -8.38 -30.31
CA ALA A 75 -9.84 -8.01 -30.70
C ALA A 75 -8.80 -9.03 -30.21
N LEU A 76 -8.98 -9.57 -29.00
CA LEU A 76 -8.13 -10.64 -28.48
C LEU A 76 -8.24 -11.90 -29.33
N ASP A 77 -9.47 -12.36 -29.58
CA ASP A 77 -9.72 -13.60 -30.31
C ASP A 77 -9.12 -13.56 -31.72
N VAL A 78 -9.27 -12.42 -32.42
CA VAL A 78 -8.69 -12.23 -33.75
C VAL A 78 -7.16 -12.30 -33.69
N VAL A 79 -6.52 -11.60 -32.76
CA VAL A 79 -5.06 -11.62 -32.64
C VAL A 79 -4.56 -13.00 -32.25
N TRP A 80 -5.27 -13.67 -31.35
CA TRP A 80 -4.91 -14.99 -30.85
C TRP A 80 -4.97 -16.05 -31.95
N ARG A 81 -6.11 -16.14 -32.66
CA ARG A 81 -6.30 -17.04 -33.81
C ARG A 81 -5.29 -16.79 -34.92
N SER A 82 -4.99 -15.52 -35.22
CA SER A 82 -4.01 -15.15 -36.25
C SER A 82 -2.56 -15.58 -35.92
N ASN A 83 -2.30 -16.00 -34.67
CA ASN A 83 -0.98 -16.44 -34.21
C ASN A 83 -0.93 -17.94 -33.85
N ASN A 84 -1.92 -18.76 -34.25
CA ASN A 84 -1.99 -20.22 -34.01
C ASN A 84 -1.87 -20.63 -32.54
N TYR A 85 -2.29 -19.78 -31.62
CA TYR A 85 -2.48 -20.18 -30.24
C TYR A 85 -3.94 -20.64 -30.08
N ASP A 86 -4.15 -21.73 -29.37
CA ASP A 86 -5.50 -22.22 -29.09
C ASP A 86 -5.68 -22.23 -27.57
N LEU A 87 -6.34 -21.19 -27.07
CA LEU A 87 -6.63 -21.06 -25.65
C LEU A 87 -7.69 -22.08 -25.23
N ASP A 88 -8.59 -22.46 -26.14
CA ASP A 88 -9.64 -23.47 -25.88
C ASP A 88 -8.99 -24.83 -25.63
N ASN A 89 -7.94 -25.18 -26.39
CA ASN A 89 -7.14 -26.38 -26.11
C ASN A 89 -6.33 -26.28 -24.80
N ALA A 90 -5.87 -25.08 -24.43
CA ALA A 90 -5.08 -24.86 -23.22
C ALA A 90 -5.92 -24.82 -21.93
N LEU A 91 -7.19 -24.43 -22.03
CA LEU A 91 -8.12 -24.24 -20.92
C LEU A 91 -9.02 -25.45 -20.62
N GLY A 92 -8.92 -26.51 -21.43
CA GLY A 92 -9.56 -27.80 -21.21
C GLY A 92 -11.08 -27.79 -21.38
N VAL A 93 -11.65 -28.95 -21.72
CA VAL A 93 -13.10 -29.17 -21.91
C VAL A 93 -13.83 -29.33 -20.56
N GLY A 94 -13.51 -28.47 -19.58
CA GLY A 94 -14.10 -28.45 -18.25
C GLY A 94 -15.29 -27.51 -18.13
N SER A 95 -15.92 -27.47 -16.95
CA SER A 95 -16.84 -26.37 -16.65
C SER A 95 -16.08 -25.05 -16.51
N VAL A 96 -16.77 -23.92 -16.67
CA VAL A 96 -16.18 -22.57 -16.52
C VAL A 96 -15.43 -22.43 -15.19
N ASP A 97 -15.98 -22.95 -14.10
CA ASP A 97 -15.36 -22.91 -12.77
C ASP A 97 -14.04 -23.70 -12.73
N GLN A 98 -14.03 -24.92 -13.29
CA GLN A 98 -12.83 -25.77 -13.33
C GLN A 98 -11.71 -25.12 -14.14
N THR A 99 -12.06 -24.50 -15.26
CA THR A 99 -11.11 -23.75 -16.09
C THR A 99 -10.57 -22.52 -15.36
N ALA A 100 -11.42 -21.79 -14.63
CA ALA A 100 -10.99 -20.63 -13.85
C ALA A 100 -10.03 -21.01 -12.73
N ASP A 101 -10.34 -22.10 -12.00
CA ASP A 101 -9.47 -22.63 -10.95
C ASP A 101 -8.11 -23.07 -11.52
N PHE A 102 -8.11 -23.82 -12.62
CA PHE A 102 -6.88 -24.25 -13.30
C PHE A 102 -6.00 -23.06 -13.73
N LEU A 103 -6.60 -22.03 -14.32
CA LEU A 103 -5.89 -20.83 -14.72
C LEU A 103 -5.28 -20.10 -13.52
N GLN A 104 -6.06 -19.96 -12.44
CA GLN A 104 -5.62 -19.31 -11.22
C GLN A 104 -4.45 -20.06 -10.56
N GLU A 105 -4.53 -21.39 -10.45
CA GLU A 105 -3.47 -22.21 -9.88
C GLU A 105 -2.19 -22.13 -10.72
N THR A 106 -2.30 -22.31 -12.03
CA THR A 106 -1.16 -22.21 -12.96
C THR A 106 -0.47 -20.86 -12.87
N LEU A 107 -1.23 -19.76 -12.84
CA LEU A 107 -0.70 -18.42 -12.73
C LEU A 107 -0.02 -18.19 -11.37
N LEU A 108 -0.61 -18.66 -10.27
CA LEU A 108 -0.02 -18.57 -8.95
C LEU A 108 1.31 -19.34 -8.86
N ASP A 109 1.40 -20.50 -9.49
CA ASP A 109 2.63 -21.29 -9.52
C ASP A 109 3.71 -20.64 -10.37
N CYS A 110 3.37 -20.11 -11.56
CA CYS A 110 4.28 -19.30 -12.35
C CYS A 110 4.80 -18.08 -11.56
N ILE A 111 3.93 -17.38 -10.83
CA ILE A 111 4.33 -16.24 -9.99
C ILE A 111 5.27 -16.70 -8.89
N ARG A 112 4.95 -17.78 -8.17
CA ARG A 112 5.75 -18.29 -7.05
C ARG A 112 7.16 -18.69 -7.50
N GLU A 113 7.27 -19.34 -8.66
CA GLU A 113 8.53 -19.85 -9.18
C GLU A 113 9.39 -18.75 -9.82
N HIS A 114 8.77 -17.83 -10.57
CA HIS A 114 9.50 -16.90 -11.44
C HIS A 114 9.55 -15.46 -10.94
N VAL A 115 8.71 -15.06 -9.98
CA VAL A 115 8.72 -13.69 -9.43
C VAL A 115 9.52 -13.64 -8.13
N PRO A 116 10.67 -12.93 -8.09
CA PRO A 116 11.50 -12.87 -6.89
C PRO A 116 10.78 -12.17 -5.75
N ARG A 117 10.54 -12.92 -4.66
CA ARG A 117 9.98 -12.37 -3.41
C ARG A 117 10.97 -11.44 -2.74
N ARG A 118 10.68 -10.13 -2.71
CA ARG A 118 11.43 -9.15 -1.93
C ARG A 118 10.65 -8.76 -0.68
N SER A 119 11.26 -8.94 0.50
CA SER A 119 10.71 -8.39 1.74
C SER A 119 11.37 -7.05 2.04
N PHE A 120 10.54 -6.02 2.25
CA PHE A 120 11.00 -4.72 2.71
C PHE A 120 10.83 -4.69 4.23
N ARG A 121 11.94 -4.52 4.95
CA ARG A 121 11.88 -4.32 6.40
C ARG A 121 11.50 -2.88 6.69
N ASN A 122 10.41 -2.69 7.42
CA ASN A 122 10.04 -1.39 7.93
C ASN A 122 11.13 -0.89 8.91
N SER A 123 11.45 0.41 8.84
CA SER A 123 12.43 1.00 9.74
C SER A 123 11.93 0.93 11.19
N THR A 124 12.75 0.41 12.10
CA THR A 124 12.46 0.43 13.54
C THR A 124 12.64 1.82 14.17
N PHE A 125 13.16 2.78 13.41
CA PHE A 125 13.28 4.16 13.86
C PHE A 125 11.91 4.85 13.84
N PRO A 126 11.63 5.72 14.83
CA PRO A 126 10.46 6.59 14.78
C PRO A 126 10.40 7.41 13.49
N LYS A 127 9.18 7.70 13.02
CA LYS A 127 8.93 8.43 11.76
C LYS A 127 9.65 9.78 11.66
N TRP A 128 9.89 10.44 12.80
CA TRP A 128 10.57 11.75 12.85
C TRP A 128 12.10 11.68 12.71
N VAL A 129 12.70 10.48 12.71
CA VAL A 129 14.15 10.32 12.59
C VAL A 129 14.58 10.38 11.14
N SER A 130 15.34 11.43 10.80
CA SER A 130 15.91 11.60 9.46
C SER A 130 17.10 10.66 9.19
N SER A 131 17.38 10.40 7.92
CA SER A 131 18.56 9.63 7.49
C SER A 131 19.87 10.24 8.00
N ASN A 132 19.95 11.58 8.06
CA ASN A 132 21.13 12.25 8.62
C ASN A 132 21.33 11.93 10.11
N LEU A 133 20.25 11.95 10.91
CA LEU A 133 20.32 11.58 12.32
C LEU A 133 20.70 10.09 12.49
N LYS A 134 20.19 9.20 11.63
CA LYS A 134 20.63 7.78 11.62
C LYS A 134 22.14 7.67 11.40
N ASN A 135 22.67 8.37 10.41
CA ASN A 135 24.11 8.40 10.11
C ASN A 135 24.93 8.94 11.29
N LEU A 136 24.47 10.00 11.95
CA LEU A 136 25.13 10.53 13.16
C LEU A 136 25.13 9.51 14.31
N LEU A 137 24.02 8.80 14.53
CA LEU A 137 23.94 7.75 15.56
C LEU A 137 24.91 6.60 15.28
N PHE A 138 25.04 6.17 14.01
CA PHE A 138 26.00 5.14 13.61
C PHE A 138 27.45 5.62 13.79
N LYS A 139 27.79 6.81 13.31
CA LYS A 139 29.13 7.41 13.51
C LYS A 139 29.47 7.54 14.99
N LYS A 140 28.53 8.04 15.81
CA LYS A 140 28.68 8.14 17.26
C LYS A 140 28.93 6.77 17.90
N LYS A 141 28.17 5.73 17.52
CA LYS A 141 28.33 4.37 18.04
C LYS A 141 29.71 3.80 17.68
N HIS A 142 30.12 3.97 16.43
CA HIS A 142 31.42 3.54 15.94
C HIS A 142 32.58 4.25 16.66
N SER A 143 32.54 5.59 16.72
CA SER A 143 33.55 6.39 17.40
C SER A 143 33.63 6.09 18.91
N HIS A 144 32.50 5.84 19.56
CA HIS A 144 32.48 5.41 20.96
C HIS A 144 33.16 4.05 21.15
N LYS A 145 32.88 3.07 20.27
CA LYS A 145 33.54 1.76 20.30
C LYS A 145 35.05 1.90 20.16
N LEU A 146 35.52 2.71 19.21
CA LEU A 146 36.96 2.98 19.01
C LEU A 146 37.60 3.66 20.23
N TYR A 147 36.95 4.68 20.79
CA TYR A 147 37.43 5.34 22.01
C TYR A 147 37.51 4.38 23.19
N LYS A 148 36.51 3.52 23.39
CA LYS A 148 36.51 2.54 24.49
C LYS A 148 37.56 1.44 24.33
N ALA A 149 37.90 1.07 23.09
CA ALA A 149 38.89 0.03 22.80
C ALA A 149 40.33 0.56 22.84
N LEU A 150 40.58 1.74 22.28
CA LEU A 150 41.95 2.25 22.04
C LEU A 150 42.31 3.49 22.87
N GLY A 151 41.34 4.10 23.56
CA GLY A 151 41.53 5.35 24.31
C GLY A 151 41.98 6.54 23.45
N GLY A 152 42.49 7.58 24.12
CA GLY A 152 43.08 8.76 23.51
C GLY A 152 42.16 9.97 23.38
N GLN A 153 42.73 11.15 23.60
CA GLN A 153 42.00 12.42 23.67
C GLN A 153 41.31 12.78 22.34
N ASN A 154 41.99 12.59 21.21
CA ASN A 154 41.41 12.87 19.89
C ASN A 154 40.17 12.01 19.63
N ARG A 155 40.19 10.73 20.01
CA ARG A 155 39.03 9.84 19.84
C ARG A 155 37.88 10.24 20.76
N TYR A 156 38.19 10.65 21.99
CA TYR A 156 37.20 11.20 22.90
C TYR A 156 36.55 12.48 22.37
N LEU A 157 37.34 13.42 21.84
CA LEU A 157 36.83 14.67 21.26
C LEU A 157 35.90 14.40 20.07
N ILE A 158 36.27 13.48 19.17
CA ILE A 158 35.41 13.07 18.04
C ILE A 158 34.09 12.48 18.55
N PHE A 159 34.17 11.54 19.51
CA PHE A 159 32.98 10.93 20.11
C PHE A 159 32.08 11.97 20.79
N SER A 160 32.67 12.86 21.59
CA SER A 160 31.97 13.92 22.31
C SER A 160 31.25 14.87 21.36
N ARG A 161 31.92 15.28 20.26
CA ARG A 161 31.32 16.11 19.20
C ARG A 161 30.14 15.40 18.53
N LEU A 162 30.31 14.13 18.15
CA LEU A 162 29.23 13.34 17.55
C LEU A 162 28.05 13.15 18.52
N ARG A 163 28.32 12.98 19.83
CA ARG A 163 27.28 12.90 20.86
C ARG A 163 26.51 14.21 20.99
N ALA A 164 27.21 15.35 20.98
CA ALA A 164 26.59 16.67 21.03
C ALA A 164 25.70 16.92 19.79
N GLN A 165 26.21 16.59 18.59
CA GLN A 165 25.45 16.69 17.34
C GLN A 165 24.19 15.81 17.36
N CYS A 166 24.30 14.54 17.78
CA CYS A 166 23.14 13.66 17.93
C CYS A 166 22.08 14.26 18.86
N LYS A 167 22.49 14.81 20.01
CA LYS A 167 21.60 15.42 21.00
C LYS A 167 20.88 16.65 20.44
N PHE A 168 21.61 17.51 19.75
CA PHE A 168 21.06 18.71 19.10
C PHE A 168 20.05 18.33 18.01
N GLU A 169 20.46 17.49 17.06
CA GLU A 169 19.64 17.11 15.92
C GLU A 169 18.39 16.34 16.33
N SER A 170 18.51 15.42 17.29
CA SER A 170 17.36 14.69 17.83
C SER A 170 16.32 15.63 18.44
N LYS A 171 16.75 16.58 19.29
CA LYS A 171 15.85 17.58 19.89
C LYS A 171 15.18 18.46 18.84
N ARG A 172 15.95 18.94 17.85
CA ARG A 172 15.45 19.78 16.76
C ARG A 172 14.38 19.07 15.93
N LEU A 173 14.68 17.86 15.46
CA LEU A 173 13.76 17.08 14.64
C LEU A 173 12.49 16.68 15.39
N TYR A 174 12.62 16.28 16.66
CA TYR A 174 11.47 15.93 17.46
C TYR A 174 10.56 17.13 17.74
N LYS A 175 11.14 18.31 18.03
CA LYS A 175 10.37 19.57 18.18
C LYS A 175 9.59 19.89 16.92
N ASN A 176 10.25 19.87 15.76
CA ASN A 176 9.60 20.16 14.48
C ASN A 176 8.49 19.15 14.16
N TYR A 177 8.72 17.87 14.47
CA TYR A 177 7.71 16.84 14.31
C TYR A 177 6.47 17.08 15.18
N LEU A 178 6.65 17.48 16.44
CA LEU A 178 5.52 17.82 17.33
C LEU A 178 4.73 19.02 16.82
N LEU A 179 5.43 20.09 16.41
CA LEU A 179 4.78 21.29 15.86
C LEU A 179 3.96 20.95 14.60
N ASN A 180 4.57 20.24 13.64
CA ASN A 180 3.88 19.82 12.42
C ASN A 180 2.67 18.92 12.70
N MET A 181 2.75 18.05 13.72
CA MET A 181 1.63 17.19 14.11
C MET A 181 0.48 17.99 14.72
N GLN A 182 0.79 18.99 15.55
CA GLN A 182 -0.21 19.86 16.17
C GLN A 182 -0.93 20.71 15.12
N GLU A 183 -0.19 21.32 14.19
CA GLU A 183 -0.77 22.12 13.09
C GLU A 183 -1.68 21.28 12.19
N ARG A 184 -1.29 20.02 11.95
CA ARG A 184 -2.02 19.11 11.06
C ARG A 184 -3.16 18.35 11.75
N LEU A 185 -3.40 18.55 13.04
CA LEU A 185 -4.40 17.77 13.79
C LEU A 185 -5.80 17.83 13.16
N ARG A 186 -6.19 18.98 12.62
CA ARG A 186 -7.50 19.17 11.95
C ARG A 186 -7.58 18.51 10.58
N VAL A 187 -6.46 18.36 9.88
CA VAL A 187 -6.38 17.84 8.50
C VAL A 187 -6.07 16.34 8.47
N ASP A 188 -5.25 15.87 9.40
CA ASP A 188 -4.78 14.49 9.52
C ASP A 188 -4.74 14.05 11.00
N PRO A 189 -5.91 13.85 11.63
CA PRO A 189 -6.00 13.37 13.01
C PRO A 189 -5.45 11.94 13.17
N LYS A 190 -5.36 11.17 12.08
CA LYS A 190 -4.82 9.80 12.10
C LYS A 190 -3.36 9.79 12.53
N SER A 191 -2.54 10.72 12.01
CA SER A 191 -1.13 10.86 12.37
C SER A 191 -0.91 11.11 13.87
N PHE A 192 -1.77 11.92 14.50
CA PHE A 192 -1.76 12.17 15.93
C PHE A 192 -2.10 10.91 16.72
N TRP A 193 -3.18 10.20 16.36
CA TRP A 193 -3.56 8.98 17.05
C TRP A 193 -2.55 7.85 16.87
N GLU A 194 -1.86 7.77 15.73
CA GLU A 194 -0.71 6.88 15.56
C GLU A 194 0.42 7.21 16.54
N PHE A 195 0.74 8.49 16.71
CA PHE A 195 1.73 8.91 17.70
C PHE A 195 1.30 8.55 19.13
N VAL A 196 0.07 8.84 19.53
CA VAL A 196 -0.47 8.48 20.85
C VAL A 196 -0.42 6.98 21.08
N ARG A 197 -0.86 6.18 20.10
CA ARG A 197 -0.76 4.71 20.15
C ARG A 197 0.66 4.20 20.21
N SER A 198 1.63 4.89 19.60
CA SER A 198 3.04 4.51 19.70
C SER A 198 3.65 4.79 21.08
N LYS A 199 3.00 5.63 21.90
CA LYS A 199 3.45 6.03 23.23
C LYS A 199 2.74 5.27 24.35
N ARG A 200 1.46 4.98 24.16
CA ARG A 200 0.75 4.00 24.97
C ARG A 200 1.35 2.64 24.59
N GLY A 201 1.72 1.81 25.55
CA GLY A 201 2.09 0.41 25.26
C GLY A 201 0.93 -0.31 24.56
N VAL A 202 1.12 -1.59 24.22
CA VAL A 202 0.06 -2.42 23.61
C VAL A 202 -1.24 -2.18 24.38
N SER A 203 -2.24 -1.60 23.70
CA SER A 203 -3.58 -1.39 24.26
C SER A 203 -4.33 -2.71 24.18
N THR A 204 -3.83 -3.71 24.90
CA THR A 204 -4.63 -4.89 25.18
C THR A 204 -5.65 -4.45 26.22
N ILE A 205 -6.92 -4.74 25.97
CA ILE A 205 -7.92 -4.74 27.04
C ILE A 205 -7.35 -5.67 28.12
N PRO A 206 -7.26 -5.23 29.39
CA PRO A 206 -6.81 -6.11 30.45
C PRO A 206 -7.59 -7.42 30.44
N ASP A 207 -6.93 -8.56 30.70
CA ASP A 207 -7.57 -9.88 30.65
C ASP A 207 -8.77 -9.99 31.60
N GLU A 208 -8.78 -9.17 32.66
CA GLU A 208 -9.89 -8.97 33.57
C GLU A 208 -10.17 -7.47 33.76
N VAL A 209 -11.45 -7.08 33.66
CA VAL A 209 -11.95 -5.73 33.91
C VAL A 209 -12.94 -5.78 35.08
N PHE A 210 -12.88 -4.79 35.96
CA PHE A 210 -13.70 -4.71 37.18
C PHE A 210 -14.66 -3.52 37.12
N LEU A 211 -15.88 -3.72 37.61
CA LEU A 211 -16.90 -2.70 37.84
C LEU A 211 -17.52 -2.94 39.22
N GLY A 212 -16.99 -2.25 40.24
CA GLY A 212 -17.31 -2.55 41.63
C GLY A 212 -16.86 -3.97 42.01
N GLU A 213 -17.79 -4.78 42.53
CA GLU A 213 -17.57 -6.19 42.87
C GLU A 213 -17.67 -7.13 41.64
N SER A 214 -18.13 -6.62 40.49
CA SER A 214 -18.29 -7.42 39.28
C SER A 214 -17.00 -7.47 38.48
N LYS A 215 -16.58 -8.66 38.05
CA LYS A 215 -15.43 -8.87 37.15
C LYS A 215 -15.86 -9.52 35.84
N ALA A 216 -15.24 -9.12 34.74
CA ALA A 216 -15.46 -9.71 33.42
C ALA A 216 -14.15 -9.98 32.70
N SER A 217 -14.12 -11.05 31.92
CA SER A 217 -13.01 -11.44 31.04
C SER A 217 -13.53 -11.67 29.62
N SER A 218 -12.67 -11.46 28.63
CA SER A 218 -12.93 -11.75 27.22
C SER A 218 -14.24 -11.13 26.68
N ASP A 219 -15.22 -11.96 26.30
CA ASP A 219 -16.49 -11.60 25.67
C ASP A 219 -17.44 -10.82 26.60
N GLN A 220 -17.31 -11.01 27.91
CA GLN A 220 -18.17 -10.37 28.92
C GLN A 220 -17.77 -8.91 29.19
N VAL A 221 -16.59 -8.48 28.73
CA VAL A 221 -16.08 -7.12 28.95
C VAL A 221 -16.98 -6.07 28.30
N ALA A 222 -17.54 -6.37 27.12
CA ALA A 222 -18.45 -5.46 26.42
C ALA A 222 -19.73 -5.19 27.25
N SER A 223 -20.29 -6.22 27.87
CA SER A 223 -21.46 -6.11 28.76
C SER A 223 -21.15 -5.29 30.00
N LEU A 224 -19.97 -5.49 30.60
CA LEU A 224 -19.53 -4.71 31.77
C LEU A 224 -19.38 -3.22 31.43
N PHE A 225 -18.82 -2.89 30.25
CA PHE A 225 -18.78 -1.52 29.75
C PHE A 225 -20.18 -0.96 29.49
N ALA A 226 -21.07 -1.73 28.87
CA ALA A 226 -22.44 -1.31 28.62
C ALA A 226 -23.18 -0.96 29.92
N SER A 227 -23.03 -1.78 30.96
CA SER A 227 -23.59 -1.53 32.30
C SER A 227 -23.00 -0.29 32.97
N HIS A 228 -21.70 -0.05 32.82
CA HIS A 228 -21.08 1.19 33.33
C HIS A 228 -21.58 2.42 32.58
N PHE A 229 -21.63 2.37 31.24
CA PHE A 229 -22.06 3.53 30.47
C PHE A 229 -23.54 3.82 30.67
N SER A 230 -24.41 2.81 30.73
CA SER A 230 -25.83 3.03 31.01
C SER A 230 -26.07 3.71 32.36
N SER A 231 -25.28 3.37 33.38
CA SER A 231 -25.43 3.96 34.72
C SER A 231 -25.06 5.45 34.78
N VAL A 232 -24.12 5.93 33.95
CA VAL A 232 -23.75 7.36 33.88
C VAL A 232 -24.67 8.20 32.99
N TYR A 233 -25.56 7.58 32.20
CA TYR A 233 -26.57 8.29 31.39
C TYR A 233 -27.97 8.32 32.02
N GLY A 234 -28.11 7.82 33.25
CA GLY A 234 -29.38 7.78 33.97
C GLY A 234 -29.65 9.00 34.84
N ASP A 235 -29.99 10.15 34.24
CA ASP A 235 -30.96 11.08 34.86
C ASP A 235 -31.72 11.89 33.78
N PRO A 236 -33.00 11.57 33.50
CA PRO A 236 -33.82 12.31 32.53
C PRO A 236 -34.23 13.72 33.01
N LEU A 237 -33.93 14.10 34.25
CA LEU A 237 -34.39 15.39 34.81
C LEU A 237 -33.65 16.62 34.27
N PHE A 238 -32.65 16.46 33.40
CA PHE A 238 -31.92 17.57 32.77
C PHE A 238 -32.16 17.75 31.26
N THR A 239 -32.97 16.91 30.61
CA THR A 239 -33.19 16.98 29.14
C THR A 239 -34.54 17.59 28.72
N SER A 240 -35.31 18.17 29.64
CA SER A 240 -36.55 18.88 29.32
C SER A 240 -36.56 20.31 29.87
N ASN A 241 -35.62 21.15 29.43
CA ASN A 241 -35.77 22.61 29.48
C ASN A 241 -34.76 23.27 28.53
N ALA A 242 -35.17 23.48 27.28
CA ALA A 242 -34.77 24.58 26.38
C ALA A 242 -34.93 24.19 24.90
N LEU A 243 -36.15 23.87 24.49
CA LEU A 243 -36.64 24.19 23.14
C LEU A 243 -38.07 24.70 23.30
N SER A 244 -38.20 25.91 23.84
CA SER A 244 -39.41 26.70 23.66
C SER A 244 -39.45 27.14 22.20
N ASP A 245 -40.38 26.54 21.47
CA ASP A 245 -40.86 27.01 20.18
C ASP A 245 -41.33 28.48 20.30
N GLU A 246 -40.57 29.39 19.72
CA GLU A 246 -41.10 30.64 19.19
C GLU A 246 -40.49 30.83 17.81
N PHE A 247 -41.16 30.34 16.77
CA PHE A 247 -41.27 30.96 15.46
C PHE A 247 -42.32 30.20 14.64
N THR A 248 -43.56 30.69 14.65
CA THR A 248 -44.39 30.84 13.43
C THR A 248 -45.67 31.61 13.76
N ASN A 249 -45.78 32.78 13.12
CA ASN A 249 -46.93 33.63 12.78
C ASN A 249 -48.25 33.48 13.54
#